data_AF-A0A6C7PRK1-F1
#
_entry.id   AF-A0A6C7PRK1-F1
#
_cell.length_a   1.000
_cell.length_b   1.000
_cell.length_c   1.000
_cell.angle_alpha   90.00
_cell.angle_beta   90.00
_cell.angle_gamma   90.00
#
_symmetry.space_group_name_H-M   'P 1'
#
loop_
_entity.id
_entity.type
_entity.pdbx_description
1 polymer ?
#
loop_
_entity_poly.entity_id
_entity_poly.type
_entity_poly.pdbx_seq_one_letter_code
_entity_poly.pdbx_strand_id
1 'polypeptide(L)'
;MLKTVTAFNLRKKALLYEDQQTKRSDLDASLSVFRLSIPDHCPLWTSKIALAGEKPTWFHKDEPDFTDFAYLKTATDFKVGTLIIDIDKPIADSIEAFIYGTLNAPIPNLIIKNRANKHVQLVYCLKNWVCIDTSNKKGNYSAKAHALYKALKRHLNGIFGGDDAYHNFIAKNPYSEQWDVIGMRSTSYEMYELARISELEVKSTTFIERLQSKQTDKALKQASDRATVKEGERN
;
A
#
# COMPACT_ATOMS: atom_id res chain seq x y z
N MET A 1 -32.55 43.27 3.22
CA MET A 1 -31.16 42.86 3.52
C MET A 1 -31.06 41.78 4.59
N LEU A 2 -31.67 41.93 5.78
CA LEU A 2 -31.57 40.95 6.88
C LEU A 2 -32.01 39.51 6.53
N LYS A 3 -33.15 39.33 5.84
CA LYS A 3 -33.62 37.98 5.42
C LYS A 3 -32.65 37.25 4.48
N THR A 4 -31.95 38.00 3.62
CA THR A 4 -31.01 37.44 2.64
C THR A 4 -29.71 36.96 3.28
N VAL A 5 -29.22 37.68 4.30
CA VAL A 5 -28.02 37.30 5.09
C VAL A 5 -28.28 36.04 5.92
N THR A 6 -29.48 35.91 6.52
CA THR A 6 -29.86 34.71 7.26
C THR A 6 -29.97 33.48 6.36
N ALA A 7 -30.57 33.61 5.17
CA ALA A 7 -30.68 32.53 4.20
C ALA A 7 -29.30 32.05 3.70
N PHE A 8 -28.38 32.98 3.43
CA PHE A 8 -27.00 32.65 3.02
C PHE A 8 -26.25 31.88 4.12
N ASN A 9 -26.33 32.33 5.36
CA ASN A 9 -25.68 31.66 6.50
C ASN A 9 -26.26 30.27 6.76
N LEU A 10 -27.58 30.08 6.63
CA LEU A 10 -28.22 28.77 6.75
C LEU A 10 -27.74 27.82 5.64
N ARG A 11 -27.67 28.31 4.39
CA ARG A 11 -27.18 27.50 3.26
C ARG A 11 -25.71 27.12 3.41
N LYS A 12 -24.86 28.02 3.89
CA LYS A 12 -23.46 27.72 4.20
C LYS A 12 -23.32 26.65 5.28
N LYS A 13 -24.13 26.72 6.35
CA LYS A 13 -24.16 25.69 7.40
C LYS A 13 -24.63 24.34 6.86
N ALA A 14 -25.65 24.32 6.00
CA ALA A 14 -26.14 23.09 5.38
C ALA A 14 -25.05 22.43 4.50
N LEU A 15 -24.38 23.21 3.65
CA LEU A 15 -23.25 22.74 2.83
C LEU A 15 -22.11 22.16 3.68
N LEU A 16 -21.73 22.84 4.75
CA LEU A 16 -20.72 22.33 5.68
C LEU A 16 -21.16 21.02 6.34
N TYR A 17 -22.43 20.93 6.74
CA TYR A 17 -22.97 19.70 7.34
C TYR A 17 -22.96 18.52 6.35
N GLU A 18 -23.39 18.75 5.11
CA GLU A 18 -23.36 17.74 4.03
C GLU A 18 -21.93 17.28 3.72
N ASP A 19 -20.97 18.20 3.65
CA ASP A 19 -19.54 17.87 3.46
C ASP A 19 -19.00 17.00 4.62
N GLN A 20 -19.35 17.31 5.86
CA GLN A 20 -18.96 16.50 7.03
C GLN A 20 -19.59 15.11 7.01
N GLN A 21 -20.87 15.00 6.62
CA GLN A 21 -21.54 13.69 6.49
C GLN A 21 -20.92 12.85 5.38
N THR A 22 -20.60 13.47 4.25
CA THR A 22 -19.95 12.80 3.12
C THR A 22 -18.56 12.27 3.52
N LYS A 23 -17.74 13.11 4.16
CA LYS A 23 -16.41 12.72 4.68
C LYS A 23 -16.49 11.57 5.67
N ARG A 24 -17.49 11.57 6.55
CA ARG A 24 -17.71 10.48 7.50
C ARG A 24 -18.07 9.18 6.77
N SER A 25 -19.00 9.24 5.82
CA SER A 25 -19.38 8.10 5.00
C SER A 25 -18.18 7.54 4.20
N ASP A 26 -17.36 8.41 3.62
CA ASP A 26 -16.17 8.02 2.86
C ASP A 26 -15.11 7.38 3.76
N LEU A 27 -14.94 7.89 4.98
CA LEU A 27 -14.08 7.30 5.99
C LEU A 27 -14.56 5.91 6.41
N ASP A 28 -15.84 5.76 6.75
CA ASP A 28 -16.41 4.48 7.18
C ASP A 28 -16.27 3.40 6.07
N ALA A 29 -16.52 3.78 4.82
CA ALA A 29 -16.36 2.88 3.67
C ALA A 29 -14.89 2.51 3.43
N SER A 30 -13.97 3.48 3.50
CA SER A 30 -12.53 3.24 3.34
C SER A 30 -11.95 2.39 4.47
N LEU A 31 -12.38 2.62 5.71
CA LEU A 31 -12.03 1.79 6.88
C LEU A 31 -12.57 0.36 6.72
N SER A 32 -13.78 0.19 6.21
CA SER A 32 -14.34 -1.13 5.94
C SER A 32 -13.51 -1.91 4.93
N VAL A 33 -13.04 -1.24 3.87
CA VAL A 33 -12.12 -1.84 2.89
C VAL A 33 -10.78 -2.18 3.52
N PHE A 34 -10.20 -1.27 4.32
CA PHE A 34 -8.95 -1.53 5.03
C PHE A 34 -9.03 -2.75 5.93
N ARG A 35 -10.15 -2.91 6.66
CA ARG A 35 -10.44 -4.05 7.51
C ARG A 35 -10.37 -5.39 6.78
N LEU A 36 -10.82 -5.43 5.52
CA LEU A 36 -10.79 -6.63 4.67
C LEU A 36 -9.41 -6.90 4.06
N SER A 37 -8.53 -5.90 4.04
CA SER A 37 -7.19 -5.97 3.47
C SER A 37 -6.09 -6.28 4.51
N ILE A 38 -6.44 -6.45 5.79
CA ILE A 38 -5.53 -6.83 6.87
C ILE A 38 -5.88 -8.22 7.42
N PRO A 39 -4.97 -8.89 8.16
CA PRO A 39 -5.23 -10.20 8.73
C PRO A 39 -6.32 -10.13 9.81
N ASP A 40 -7.01 -11.24 10.04
CA ASP A 40 -7.99 -11.33 11.13
C ASP A 40 -7.34 -11.13 12.49
N HIS A 41 -6.15 -11.70 12.72
CA HIS A 41 -5.34 -11.45 13.92
C HIS A 41 -4.10 -10.64 13.56
N CYS A 42 -3.95 -9.47 14.17
CA CYS A 42 -2.83 -8.57 13.91
C CYS A 42 -1.88 -8.51 15.12
N PRO A 43 -0.56 -8.54 14.90
CA PRO A 43 0.41 -7.99 15.83
C PRO A 43 0.20 -6.49 16.01
N LEU A 44 0.15 -6.03 17.26
CA LEU A 44 -0.21 -4.67 17.66
C LEU A 44 0.78 -4.08 18.67
N TRP A 45 1.00 -2.77 18.61
CA TRP A 45 1.86 -2.02 19.52
C TRP A 45 1.23 -0.69 19.91
N THR A 46 1.38 -0.31 21.17
CA THR A 46 0.80 0.91 21.75
C THR A 46 1.51 2.18 21.31
N SER A 47 2.79 2.08 20.90
CA SER A 47 3.61 3.24 20.53
C SER A 47 4.78 2.87 19.62
N LYS A 48 5.47 3.90 19.09
CA LYS A 48 6.69 3.72 18.29
C LYS A 48 7.86 3.19 19.13
N ILE A 49 7.90 3.48 20.42
CA ILE A 49 8.94 2.96 21.33
C ILE A 49 8.74 1.46 21.52
N ALA A 50 7.49 1.02 21.71
CA ALA A 50 7.14 -0.39 21.84
C ALA A 50 7.58 -1.22 20.61
N LEU A 51 7.53 -0.64 19.40
CA LEU A 51 8.03 -1.29 18.17
C LEU A 51 9.52 -1.68 18.24
N ALA A 52 10.33 -0.96 19.03
CA ALA A 52 11.77 -1.15 19.09
C ALA A 52 12.23 -2.21 20.12
N GLY A 53 11.36 -2.62 21.05
CA GLY A 53 11.79 -3.47 22.17
C GLY A 53 10.71 -4.30 22.86
N GLU A 54 9.43 -4.11 22.55
CA GLU A 54 8.33 -4.84 23.18
C GLU A 54 7.76 -5.90 22.23
N LYS A 55 7.32 -7.02 22.81
CA LYS A 55 6.61 -8.06 22.06
C LYS A 55 5.23 -7.51 21.64
N PRO A 56 4.78 -7.78 20.40
CA PRO A 56 3.43 -7.39 19.99
C PRO A 56 2.36 -8.08 20.84
N THR A 57 1.26 -7.37 21.03
CA THR A 57 -0.01 -7.97 21.47
C THR A 57 -0.76 -8.48 20.23
N TRP A 58 -1.53 -9.56 20.38
CA TRP A 58 -2.29 -10.14 19.28
C TRP A 58 -3.77 -10.04 19.60
N PHE A 59 -4.48 -9.26 18.80
CA PHE A 59 -5.95 -9.19 18.87
C PHE A 59 -6.56 -9.51 17.53
N HIS A 60 -7.75 -10.09 17.55
CA HIS A 60 -8.59 -10.11 16.38
C HIS A 60 -8.97 -8.67 16.02
N LYS A 61 -9.01 -8.35 14.72
CA LYS A 61 -9.29 -7.00 14.23
C LYS A 61 -10.61 -6.47 14.80
N ASP A 62 -11.60 -7.33 14.94
CA ASP A 62 -12.96 -7.03 15.42
C ASP A 62 -13.14 -6.95 16.94
N GLU A 63 -12.06 -7.05 17.72
CA GLU A 63 -12.11 -6.81 19.17
C GLU A 63 -12.11 -5.32 19.52
N PRO A 64 -12.78 -4.90 20.61
CA PRO A 64 -12.81 -3.50 21.06
C PRO A 64 -11.41 -2.92 21.32
N ASP A 65 -10.57 -3.68 22.02
CA ASP A 65 -9.23 -3.27 22.45
C ASP A 65 -8.27 -3.03 21.26
N PHE A 66 -8.66 -3.45 20.04
CA PHE A 66 -7.87 -3.21 18.83
C PHE A 66 -7.58 -1.71 18.60
N THR A 67 -8.49 -0.82 19.03
CA THR A 67 -8.36 0.63 18.85
C THR A 67 -7.34 1.26 19.79
N ASP A 68 -6.98 0.58 20.88
CA ASP A 68 -6.06 1.10 21.90
C ASP A 68 -4.59 1.09 21.44
N PHE A 69 -4.31 0.38 20.34
CA PHE A 69 -2.97 0.22 19.79
C PHE A 69 -2.73 1.18 18.63
N ALA A 70 -1.67 1.96 18.73
CA ALA A 70 -1.31 2.96 17.74
C ALA A 70 -0.75 2.36 16.44
N TYR A 71 -0.17 1.16 16.49
CA TYR A 71 0.47 0.51 15.34
C TYR A 71 0.03 -0.95 15.19
N LEU A 72 -0.02 -1.43 13.95
CA LEU A 72 -0.27 -2.82 13.61
C LEU A 72 0.65 -3.33 12.51
N LYS A 73 0.85 -4.65 12.42
CA LYS A 73 1.39 -5.30 11.22
C LYS A 73 0.23 -5.62 10.27
N THR A 74 0.23 -5.06 9.06
CA THR A 74 -0.86 -5.25 8.07
C THR A 74 -0.66 -6.47 7.16
N ALA A 75 0.48 -7.15 7.29
CA ALA A 75 0.77 -8.40 6.57
C ALA A 75 0.80 -9.58 7.52
N THR A 76 0.40 -10.74 7.02
CA THR A 76 0.81 -12.02 7.63
C THR A 76 2.25 -12.33 7.25
N ASP A 77 2.80 -13.45 7.73
CA ASP A 77 4.10 -13.92 7.28
C ASP A 77 4.10 -14.46 5.84
N PHE A 78 2.91 -14.69 5.26
CA PHE A 78 2.76 -15.33 3.96
C PHE A 78 2.22 -14.41 2.87
N LYS A 79 1.39 -13.45 3.25
CA LYS A 79 0.62 -12.62 2.32
C LYS A 79 0.37 -11.22 2.87
N VAL A 80 0.22 -10.27 1.95
CA VAL A 80 -0.09 -8.86 2.23
C VAL A 80 -1.27 -8.40 1.37
N GLY A 81 -2.21 -7.68 2.00
CA GLY A 81 -3.38 -7.09 1.33
C GLY A 81 -3.29 -5.58 1.17
N THR A 82 -2.21 -4.94 1.61
CA THR A 82 -2.02 -3.48 1.56
C THR A 82 -0.70 -3.09 0.91
N LEU A 83 -0.68 -1.93 0.27
CA LEU A 83 0.54 -1.20 -0.09
C LEU A 83 0.52 0.12 0.68
N ILE A 84 1.58 0.37 1.44
CA ILE A 84 1.69 1.55 2.31
C ILE A 84 2.89 2.37 1.89
N ILE A 85 2.68 3.67 1.75
CA ILE A 85 3.69 4.68 1.48
C ILE A 85 3.82 5.54 2.73
N ASP A 86 4.96 5.46 3.41
CA ASP A 86 5.27 6.30 4.58
C ASP A 86 6.01 7.55 4.11
N ILE A 87 5.48 8.72 4.46
CA ILE A 87 5.97 10.03 4.01
C ILE A 87 6.36 10.83 5.25
N ASP A 88 7.65 11.12 5.37
CA ASP A 88 8.27 11.89 6.45
C ASP A 88 8.88 13.21 5.94
N LYS A 89 8.48 13.64 4.74
CA LYS A 89 8.98 14.82 4.05
C LYS A 89 7.96 15.98 4.10
N PRO A 90 8.38 17.24 3.84
CA PRO A 90 7.49 18.41 3.87
C PRO A 90 6.22 18.31 3.01
N ILE A 91 6.24 17.50 1.93
CA ILE A 91 5.07 17.21 1.09
C ILE A 91 3.89 16.60 1.88
N ALA A 92 4.15 15.99 3.03
CA ALA A 92 3.13 15.44 3.92
C ALA A 92 2.09 16.49 4.35
N ASP A 93 2.50 17.76 4.53
CA ASP A 93 1.63 18.86 4.96
C ASP A 93 0.56 19.22 3.92
N SER A 94 0.84 18.99 2.63
CA SER A 94 -0.02 19.33 1.50
C SER A 94 -0.44 18.11 0.68
N ILE A 95 -0.35 16.91 1.26
CA ILE A 95 -0.47 15.65 0.53
C ILE A 95 -1.82 15.48 -0.20
N GLU A 96 -2.92 15.97 0.36
CA GLU A 96 -4.24 15.94 -0.30
C GLU A 96 -4.24 16.80 -1.57
N ALA A 97 -3.71 18.03 -1.47
CA ALA A 97 -3.60 18.92 -2.61
C ALA A 97 -2.65 18.35 -3.68
N PHE A 98 -1.56 17.70 -3.25
CA PHE A 98 -0.65 17.00 -4.15
C PHE A 98 -1.36 15.85 -4.90
N ILE A 99 -2.13 15.01 -4.20
CA ILE A 99 -2.90 13.91 -4.80
C ILE A 99 -3.89 14.45 -5.84
N TYR A 100 -4.69 15.47 -5.49
CA TYR A 100 -5.67 16.04 -6.44
C TYR A 100 -5.04 16.84 -7.58
N GLY A 101 -3.83 17.38 -7.38
CA GLY A 101 -3.11 18.18 -8.36
C GLY A 101 -2.22 17.38 -9.31
N THR A 102 -1.99 16.09 -9.05
CA THR A 102 -1.04 15.26 -9.78
C THR A 102 -1.77 14.16 -10.56
N LEU A 103 -1.73 14.21 -11.89
CA LEU A 103 -2.52 13.34 -12.76
C LEU A 103 -2.23 11.84 -12.53
N ASN A 104 -0.97 11.49 -12.31
CA ASN A 104 -0.52 10.11 -12.10
C ASN A 104 -0.40 9.73 -10.62
N ALA A 105 -0.95 10.53 -9.70
CA ALA A 105 -1.05 10.18 -8.28
C ALA A 105 -2.36 9.41 -8.03
N PRO A 106 -2.33 8.07 -7.86
CA PRO A 106 -3.55 7.35 -7.52
C PRO A 106 -4.07 7.80 -6.16
N ILE A 107 -5.40 7.95 -6.04
CA ILE A 107 -6.05 8.29 -4.78
C ILE A 107 -5.94 7.10 -3.82
N PRO A 108 -5.38 7.25 -2.61
CA PRO A 108 -5.30 6.17 -1.63
C PRO A 108 -6.67 5.78 -1.09
N ASN A 109 -6.77 4.65 -0.38
CA ASN A 109 -7.95 4.36 0.42
C ASN A 109 -7.99 5.23 1.67
N LEU A 110 -6.85 5.33 2.37
CA LEU A 110 -6.73 6.12 3.60
C LEU A 110 -5.49 7.02 3.54
N ILE A 111 -5.62 8.21 4.10
CA ILE A 111 -4.50 9.04 4.57
C ILE A 111 -4.51 8.96 6.09
N ILE A 112 -3.39 8.56 6.70
CA ILE A 112 -3.22 8.51 8.16
C ILE A 112 -2.12 9.48 8.56
N LYS A 113 -2.47 10.58 9.24
CA LYS A 113 -1.54 11.63 9.65
C LYS A 113 -1.19 11.53 11.13
N ASN A 114 0.09 11.67 11.45
CA ASN A 114 0.53 11.85 12.81
C ASN A 114 0.41 13.32 13.22
N ARG A 115 -0.42 13.62 14.22
CA ARG A 115 -0.64 14.97 14.76
C ARG A 115 0.64 15.64 15.27
N ALA A 116 1.56 14.86 15.84
CA ALA A 116 2.72 15.38 16.55
C ALA A 116 3.85 15.83 15.60
N ASN A 117 4.09 15.08 14.52
CA ASN A 117 5.22 15.35 13.61
C ASN A 117 4.81 15.49 12.14
N LYS A 118 3.51 15.44 11.84
CA LYS A 118 2.91 15.57 10.50
C LYS A 118 3.32 14.49 9.49
N HIS A 119 4.00 13.42 9.91
CA HIS A 119 4.29 12.30 9.01
C HIS A 119 2.99 11.61 8.59
N VAL A 120 2.91 11.20 7.33
CA VAL A 120 1.71 10.67 6.70
C VAL A 120 1.95 9.25 6.23
N GLN A 121 0.96 8.37 6.37
CA GLN A 121 0.89 7.11 5.64
C GLN A 121 -0.26 7.13 4.65
N LEU A 122 0.05 6.82 3.39
CA LEU A 122 -0.96 6.54 2.38
C LEU A 122 -1.17 5.03 2.32
N VAL A 123 -2.43 4.60 2.41
CA VAL A 123 -2.78 3.18 2.38
C VAL A 123 -3.56 2.87 1.12
N TYR A 124 -3.06 1.90 0.34
CA TYR A 124 -3.73 1.34 -0.82
C TYR A 124 -4.12 -0.11 -0.50
N CYS A 125 -5.42 -0.38 -0.49
CA CYS A 125 -5.99 -1.68 -0.18
C CYS A 125 -6.09 -2.49 -1.47
N LEU A 126 -5.54 -3.70 -1.48
CA LEU A 126 -5.52 -4.57 -2.65
C LEU A 126 -6.72 -5.51 -2.62
N LYS A 127 -7.39 -5.67 -3.76
CA LYS A 127 -8.51 -6.58 -3.94
C LYS A 127 -8.08 -8.04 -3.81
N ASN A 128 -6.92 -8.36 -4.37
CA ASN A 128 -6.29 -9.67 -4.29
C ASN A 128 -5.04 -9.58 -3.42
N TRP A 129 -4.97 -10.43 -2.39
CA TRP A 129 -3.79 -10.54 -1.55
C TRP A 129 -2.59 -11.05 -2.34
N VAL A 130 -1.41 -10.49 -2.07
CA VAL A 130 -0.15 -10.89 -2.70
C VAL A 130 0.59 -11.85 -1.77
N CYS A 131 0.92 -13.05 -2.27
CA CYS A 131 1.81 -13.96 -1.57
C CYS A 131 3.24 -13.40 -1.57
N ILE A 132 3.81 -13.23 -0.39
CA ILE A 132 5.17 -12.70 -0.15
C ILE A 132 6.13 -13.78 0.38
N ASP A 133 5.62 -14.97 0.71
CA ASP A 133 6.44 -16.13 1.06
C ASP A 133 7.11 -16.72 -0.19
N THR A 134 8.37 -16.33 -0.41
CA THR A 134 9.18 -16.78 -1.54
C THR A 134 9.63 -18.24 -1.40
N SER A 135 9.50 -18.87 -0.22
CA SER A 135 9.78 -20.30 -0.06
C SER A 135 8.75 -21.17 -0.79
N ASN A 136 7.57 -20.61 -1.09
CA ASN A 136 6.48 -21.25 -1.83
C ASN A 136 6.08 -22.64 -1.29
N LYS A 137 6.25 -22.90 0.01
CA LYS A 137 5.91 -24.20 0.61
C LYS A 137 4.44 -24.58 0.44
N LYS A 138 3.56 -23.57 0.30
CA LYS A 138 2.10 -23.73 0.10
C LYS A 138 1.66 -23.68 -1.37
N GLY A 139 2.59 -23.55 -2.33
CA GLY A 139 2.30 -23.59 -3.77
C GLY A 139 1.52 -22.39 -4.34
N ASN A 140 1.32 -21.32 -3.56
CA ASN A 140 0.51 -20.15 -3.93
C ASN A 140 1.34 -18.91 -4.29
N TYR A 141 2.67 -19.03 -4.35
CA TYR A 141 3.55 -17.93 -4.73
C TYR A 141 3.54 -17.67 -6.24
N SER A 142 3.45 -16.40 -6.62
CA SER A 142 3.62 -15.94 -8.00
C SER A 142 4.74 -14.92 -8.08
N ALA A 143 5.85 -15.30 -8.72
CA ALA A 143 6.99 -14.41 -8.93
C ALA A 143 6.59 -13.13 -9.68
N LYS A 144 5.67 -13.23 -10.65
CA LYS A 144 5.15 -12.09 -11.41
C LYS A 144 4.35 -11.12 -10.52
N ALA A 145 3.45 -11.65 -9.70
CA ALA A 145 2.62 -10.84 -8.81
C ALA A 145 3.48 -10.13 -7.74
N HIS A 146 4.42 -10.86 -7.14
CA HIS A 146 5.34 -10.29 -6.16
C HIS A 146 6.28 -9.25 -6.77
N ALA A 147 6.80 -9.48 -7.98
CA ALA A 147 7.61 -8.48 -8.68
C ALA A 147 6.81 -7.20 -8.99
N LEU A 148 5.56 -7.33 -9.45
CA LEU A 148 4.69 -6.19 -9.69
C LEU A 148 4.38 -5.42 -8.40
N TYR A 149 4.08 -6.12 -7.30
CA TYR A 149 3.87 -5.50 -5.99
C TYR A 149 5.06 -4.64 -5.56
N LYS A 150 6.29 -5.18 -5.66
CA LYS A 150 7.51 -4.45 -5.32
C LYS A 150 7.75 -3.25 -6.24
N ALA A 151 7.54 -3.42 -7.55
CA ALA A 151 7.69 -2.36 -8.53
C ALA A 151 6.69 -1.22 -8.28
N LEU A 152 5.42 -1.55 -8.02
CA LEU A 152 4.39 -0.59 -7.64
C LEU A 152 4.77 0.19 -6.39
N LYS A 153 5.20 -0.50 -5.33
CA LYS A 153 5.58 0.17 -4.08
C LYS A 153 6.70 1.17 -4.30
N ARG A 154 7.76 0.77 -5.01
CA ARG A 154 8.89 1.65 -5.35
C ARG A 154 8.46 2.83 -6.23
N HIS A 155 7.58 2.58 -7.19
CA HIS A 155 7.08 3.62 -8.10
C HIS A 155 6.25 4.66 -7.36
N LEU A 156 5.32 4.21 -6.51
CA LEU A 156 4.51 5.09 -5.67
C LEU A 156 5.36 5.84 -4.63
N ASN A 157 6.39 5.22 -4.06
CA ASN A 157 7.39 5.93 -3.25
C ASN A 157 8.02 7.08 -4.05
N GLY A 158 8.38 6.86 -5.31
CA GLY A 158 8.91 7.90 -6.20
C GLY A 158 7.94 9.05 -6.45
N ILE A 159 6.66 8.76 -6.67
CA ILE A 159 5.61 9.78 -6.89
C ILE A 159 5.40 10.63 -5.63
N PHE A 160 5.23 10.00 -4.47
CA PHE A 160 4.84 10.69 -3.23
C PHE A 160 6.02 11.12 -2.35
N GLY A 161 7.25 10.80 -2.76
CA GLY A 161 8.44 11.02 -1.93
C GLY A 161 8.48 10.14 -0.69
N GLY A 162 7.94 8.92 -0.75
CA GLY A 162 7.91 7.98 0.37
C GLY A 162 9.30 7.50 0.81
N ASP A 163 9.36 6.86 1.97
CA ASP A 163 10.54 6.20 2.52
C ASP A 163 10.77 4.84 1.83
N ASP A 164 11.92 4.70 1.19
CA ASP A 164 12.35 3.44 0.54
C ASP A 164 12.79 2.37 1.54
N ALA A 165 13.18 2.76 2.76
CA ALA A 165 13.54 1.83 3.83
C ALA A 165 12.32 1.28 4.57
N TYR A 166 11.12 1.79 4.32
CA TYR A 166 9.91 1.32 4.97
C TYR A 166 9.47 -0.05 4.41
N HIS A 167 9.84 -1.16 5.08
CA HIS A 167 9.56 -2.52 4.59
C HIS A 167 8.90 -3.48 5.60
N ASN A 168 8.73 -3.12 6.86
CA ASN A 168 8.30 -4.06 7.92
C ASN A 168 6.79 -4.39 7.91
N PHE A 169 6.01 -3.81 7.00
CA PHE A 169 4.54 -3.91 6.96
C PHE A 169 3.86 -3.41 8.25
N ILE A 170 4.57 -2.59 9.06
CA ILE A 170 4.05 -2.02 10.30
C ILE A 170 3.48 -0.63 10.00
N ALA A 171 2.17 -0.49 10.10
CA ALA A 171 1.43 0.73 9.80
C ALA A 171 0.93 1.40 11.08
N LYS A 172 0.60 2.69 10.97
CA LYS A 172 -0.31 3.36 11.91
C LYS A 172 -1.67 2.68 11.84
N ASN A 173 -2.28 2.45 12.99
CA ASN A 173 -3.60 1.83 13.11
C ASN A 173 -4.70 2.87 12.88
N PRO A 174 -5.42 2.86 11.75
CA PRO A 174 -6.40 3.91 11.45
C PRO A 174 -7.64 3.90 12.35
N TYR A 175 -7.79 2.89 13.23
CA TYR A 175 -8.85 2.88 14.24
C TYR A 175 -8.41 3.47 15.59
N SER A 176 -7.13 3.82 15.74
CA SER A 176 -6.63 4.46 16.94
C SER A 176 -6.88 5.95 16.91
N GLU A 177 -7.41 6.50 18.00
CA GLU A 177 -7.67 7.93 18.16
C GLU A 177 -6.40 8.80 18.14
N GLN A 178 -5.21 8.20 18.20
CA GLN A 178 -3.93 8.89 18.13
C GLN A 178 -3.65 9.55 16.76
N TRP A 179 -4.32 9.08 15.70
CA TRP A 179 -4.08 9.54 14.33
C TRP A 179 -5.25 10.32 13.76
N ASP A 180 -4.95 11.24 12.86
CA ASP A 180 -5.97 11.84 11.99
C ASP A 180 -6.11 10.99 10.73
N VAL A 181 -7.32 10.52 10.47
CA VAL A 181 -7.59 9.59 9.37
C VAL A 181 -8.60 10.19 8.40
N ILE A 182 -8.28 10.14 7.13
CA ILE A 182 -9.13 10.62 6.04
C ILE A 182 -9.39 9.44 5.11
N GLY A 183 -10.67 9.12 4.88
CA GLY A 183 -11.08 8.21 3.84
C GLY A 183 -11.15 8.94 2.50
N MET A 184 -10.54 8.36 1.47
CA MET A 184 -10.58 8.92 0.12
C MET A 184 -11.16 7.96 -0.91
N ARG A 185 -10.97 6.65 -0.75
CA ARG A 185 -11.46 5.64 -1.69
C ARG A 185 -12.12 4.46 -0.98
N SER A 186 -13.37 4.22 -1.33
CA SER A 186 -14.24 3.18 -0.77
C SER A 186 -14.16 1.80 -1.45
N THR A 187 -13.20 1.59 -2.37
CA THR A 187 -13.01 0.30 -3.07
C THR A 187 -11.55 -0.12 -3.11
N SER A 188 -11.30 -1.43 -3.06
CA SER A 188 -9.96 -1.99 -3.23
C SER A 188 -9.46 -1.86 -4.67
N TYR A 189 -8.14 -1.81 -4.83
CA TYR A 189 -7.44 -1.77 -6.10
C TYR A 189 -7.08 -3.16 -6.62
N GLU A 190 -7.22 -3.36 -7.92
CA GLU A 190 -6.39 -4.36 -8.61
C GLU A 190 -4.98 -3.79 -8.81
N MET A 191 -3.92 -4.58 -8.65
CA MET A 191 -2.54 -4.07 -8.84
C MET A 191 -2.31 -3.47 -10.25
N TYR A 192 -2.94 -4.05 -11.28
CA TYR A 192 -2.88 -3.52 -12.64
C TYR A 192 -3.62 -2.19 -12.83
N GLU A 193 -4.65 -1.93 -12.01
CA GLU A 193 -5.31 -0.62 -11.98
C GLU A 193 -4.36 0.44 -11.42
N LEU A 194 -3.72 0.17 -10.27
CA LEU A 194 -2.70 1.06 -9.72
C LEU A 194 -1.56 1.31 -10.71
N ALA A 195 -1.07 0.27 -11.38
CA ALA A 195 0.01 0.40 -12.36
C ALA A 195 -0.40 1.33 -13.52
N ARG A 196 -1.63 1.18 -14.02
CA ARG A 196 -2.14 2.00 -15.12
C ARG A 196 -2.34 3.46 -14.70
N ILE A 197 -2.96 3.71 -13.54
CA ILE A 197 -3.21 5.08 -13.04
C ILE A 197 -1.89 5.79 -12.77
N SER A 198 -0.93 5.09 -12.16
CA SER A 198 0.38 5.67 -11.84
C SER A 198 1.35 5.68 -13.02
N GLU A 199 0.94 5.25 -14.20
CA GLU A 199 1.79 5.16 -15.40
C GLU A 199 3.05 4.31 -15.19
N LEU A 200 2.98 3.31 -14.31
CA LEU A 200 4.04 2.33 -14.15
C LEU A 200 4.16 1.49 -15.43
N GLU A 201 5.25 1.68 -16.16
CA GLU A 201 5.61 0.82 -17.28
C GLU A 201 5.93 -0.59 -16.79
N VAL A 202 4.92 -1.45 -16.81
CA VAL A 202 5.15 -2.89 -16.68
C VAL A 202 5.66 -3.36 -18.04
N LYS A 203 6.98 -3.50 -18.20
CA LYS A 203 7.57 -4.11 -19.39
C LYS A 203 6.94 -5.48 -19.61
N SER A 204 5.94 -5.56 -20.48
CA SER A 204 5.33 -6.81 -20.89
C SER A 204 6.25 -7.38 -21.94
N THR A 205 7.19 -8.25 -21.53
CA THR A 205 7.96 -9.02 -22.50
C THR A 205 6.97 -9.76 -23.37
N THR A 206 6.96 -9.47 -24.67
CA THR A 206 6.01 -10.08 -25.61
C THR A 206 6.27 -11.58 -25.67
N PHE A 207 5.28 -12.35 -26.14
CA PHE A 207 5.46 -13.79 -26.32
C PHE A 207 6.68 -14.09 -27.21
N ILE A 208 6.89 -13.27 -28.25
CA ILE A 208 8.02 -13.36 -29.18
C ILE A 208 9.35 -13.13 -28.45
N GLU A 209 9.47 -12.06 -27.66
CA GLU A 209 10.68 -11.76 -26.90
C GLU A 209 11.00 -12.85 -25.85
N ARG A 210 9.96 -13.46 -25.24
CA ARG A 210 10.14 -14.60 -24.33
C ARG A 210 10.60 -15.87 -25.04
N LEU A 211 10.12 -16.10 -26.27
CA LEU A 211 10.58 -17.24 -27.07
C LEU A 211 12.02 -17.04 -27.53
N GLN A 212 12.37 -15.84 -27.98
CA GLN A 212 13.71 -15.48 -28.41
C GLN A 212 14.71 -15.63 -27.27
N SER A 213 14.44 -15.05 -26.10
CA SER A 213 15.31 -15.21 -24.91
C SER A 213 15.51 -16.67 -24.50
N LYS A 214 14.45 -17.49 -24.48
CA LYS A 214 14.58 -18.93 -24.20
C LYS A 214 15.44 -19.68 -25.22
N GLN A 215 15.36 -19.31 -26.50
CA GLN A 215 16.20 -19.90 -27.55
C GLN A 215 17.66 -19.47 -27.38
N THR A 216 17.90 -18.19 -27.07
CA THR A 216 19.24 -17.63 -26.81
C THR A 216 19.89 -18.30 -25.60
N ASP A 217 19.17 -18.46 -24.49
CA ASP A 217 19.65 -19.14 -23.28
C ASP A 217 20.02 -20.60 -23.55
N LYS A 218 19.20 -21.29 -24.36
CA LYS A 218 19.46 -22.67 -24.78
C LYS A 218 20.72 -22.77 -25.65
N ALA A 219 20.91 -21.83 -26.57
CA ALA A 219 22.09 -21.77 -27.44
C ALA A 219 23.37 -21.46 -26.64
N LEU A 220 23.31 -20.52 -25.70
CA LEU A 220 24.42 -20.18 -24.80
C LEU A 220 24.82 -21.38 -23.92
N LYS A 221 23.84 -22.11 -23.38
CA LYS A 221 24.11 -23.31 -22.60
C LYS A 221 24.77 -24.40 -23.44
N GLN A 222 24.28 -24.65 -24.66
CA GLN A 222 24.88 -25.61 -25.58
C GLN A 222 26.31 -25.23 -26.02
N ALA A 223 26.57 -23.93 -26.19
CA ALA A 223 27.91 -23.44 -26.50
C ALA A 223 28.87 -23.62 -25.31
N SER A 224 28.40 -23.33 -24.10
CA SER A 224 29.13 -23.57 -22.85
C SER A 224 29.47 -25.05 -22.68
N ASP A 225 28.48 -25.95 -22.80
CA ASP A 225 28.68 -27.40 -22.63
C ASP A 225 29.71 -27.95 -23.66
N ARG A 226 29.68 -27.44 -24.90
CA ARG A 226 30.67 -27.79 -25.94
C ARG A 226 32.08 -27.28 -25.64
N ALA A 227 32.20 -26.12 -24.98
CA ALA A 227 33.49 -25.59 -24.55
C ALA A 227 34.08 -26.42 -23.40
N THR A 228 33.25 -26.82 -22.43
CA THR A 228 33.69 -27.67 -21.29
C THR A 228 34.12 -29.07 -21.75
N VAL A 229 33.47 -29.63 -22.78
CA VAL A 229 33.89 -30.92 -23.38
C VAL A 229 35.24 -30.81 -24.12
N LYS A 230 35.63 -29.63 -24.59
CA LYS A 230 36.94 -29.40 -25.23
C LYS A 230 38.08 -29.20 -24.21
N GLU A 231 37.79 -28.70 -23.02
CA GLU A 231 38.79 -28.55 -21.95
C GLU A 231 39.00 -29.84 -21.13
N GLY A 232 38.03 -30.75 -21.15
CA GLY A 232 38.17 -32.11 -20.61
C GLY A 232 38.91 -33.06 -21.56
N GLU A 233 40.15 -32.72 -21.97
CA GLU A 233 41.03 -33.72 -22.55
C GLU A 233 41.45 -34.74 -21.49
N ARG A 234 41.40 -36.00 -21.91
CA ARG A 234 41.55 -37.23 -21.13
C ARG A 234 42.88 -37.25 -20.37
N ASN A 235 42.82 -37.56 -19.08
CA ASN A 235 43.88 -38.35 -18.45
C ASN A 235 43.71 -39.81 -18.85
#